data_AF-A0A173UL39-F1
#
_entry.id   AF-A0A173UL39-F1
#
_cell.length_a   1.000
_cell.length_b   1.000
_cell.length_c   1.000
_cell.angle_alpha   90.00
_cell.angle_beta   90.00
_cell.angle_gamma   90.00
#
_symmetry.space_group_name_H-M   'P 1'
#
loop_
_entity.id
_entity.type
_entity.pdbx_description
1 polymer ?
#
loop_
_entity_poly.entity_id
_entity_poly.type
_entity_poly.pdbx_seq_one_letter_code
_entity_poly.pdbx_strand_id
1 'polypeptide(L)'
;MLHLDQGGKNQLYTWYFGGLLKESPNLDFDVFGLSYYPMWHGTMEGLQYNLNYLATTYNKEVCVVETAYAWTTEDGDGEGNVFISGDEEVGGYPATVEGQFEFMNDLESIILNVPDDKGIGYFYWEPEWIPVEGGTYATSAGVAYKNDTVTPSNTWDNMTLFNFQGNALDSIKVLNKPCENLLTNISFEQNGITTSSSGWNVWTSDSSDENTVRTEYGDAYDGDYKLTFWDDKEYSCSVYKTYTNIPNGTYKFSIWAKTNGKQDVLQLYAKNYGGSELDTTIETSDINWNIFSIDKIVVTNHTLEIGVYSVAGANDWCNLDLAMLRKID
;
A
#
# COMPACT_ATOMS: atom_id res chain seq x y z
N MET A 1 -23.36 0.51 6.43
CA MET A 1 -22.05 -0.16 6.52
C MET A 1 -22.15 -1.36 7.45
N LEU A 2 -21.55 -2.49 7.08
CA LEU A 2 -21.36 -3.64 7.96
C LEU A 2 -19.85 -3.91 8.05
N HIS A 3 -19.34 -4.20 9.24
CA HIS A 3 -17.89 -4.37 9.44
C HIS A 3 -17.52 -5.68 10.14
N LEU A 4 -16.27 -6.11 9.95
CA LEU A 4 -15.60 -7.15 10.72
C LEU A 4 -14.17 -6.69 11.05
N ASP A 5 -13.54 -7.38 11.99
CA ASP A 5 -12.11 -7.28 12.23
C ASP A 5 -11.30 -8.09 11.19
N GLN A 6 -9.98 -8.19 11.38
CA GLN A 6 -9.10 -9.06 10.59
C GLN A 6 -9.14 -8.77 9.07
N GLY A 7 -9.02 -7.50 8.69
CA GLY A 7 -9.12 -7.04 7.30
C GLY A 7 -8.23 -7.77 6.29
N GLY A 8 -7.07 -8.29 6.69
CA GLY A 8 -6.18 -9.08 5.83
C GLY A 8 -6.54 -10.56 5.68
N LYS A 9 -7.65 -11.03 6.26
CA LYS A 9 -8.06 -12.45 6.24
C LYS A 9 -9.35 -12.65 5.47
N ASN A 10 -9.25 -12.74 4.14
CA ASN A 10 -10.41 -12.91 3.24
C ASN A 10 -11.32 -14.12 3.57
N GLN A 11 -10.77 -15.20 4.13
CA GLN A 11 -11.57 -16.37 4.54
C GLN A 11 -12.67 -16.04 5.56
N LEU A 12 -12.42 -15.09 6.47
CA LEU A 12 -13.44 -14.64 7.44
C LEU A 12 -14.59 -13.92 6.73
N TYR A 13 -14.25 -13.05 5.78
CA TYR A 13 -15.20 -12.21 5.05
C TYR A 13 -16.03 -13.03 4.06
N THR A 14 -15.42 -13.97 3.36
CA THR A 14 -16.12 -14.90 2.47
C THR A 14 -17.11 -15.78 3.23
N TRP A 15 -16.71 -16.30 4.40
CA TRP A 15 -17.61 -17.09 5.25
C TRP A 15 -18.77 -16.26 5.78
N TYR A 16 -18.49 -15.12 6.41
CA TYR A 16 -19.51 -14.31 7.07
C TYR A 16 -20.41 -13.59 6.06
N PHE A 17 -19.85 -12.74 5.19
CA PHE A 17 -20.65 -11.96 4.24
C PHE A 17 -21.23 -12.82 3.13
N GLY A 18 -20.49 -13.81 2.63
CA GLY A 18 -21.03 -14.76 1.66
C GLY A 18 -22.18 -15.57 2.25
N GLY A 19 -22.08 -16.01 3.51
CA GLY A 19 -23.18 -16.65 4.22
C GLY A 19 -24.36 -15.71 4.48
N LEU A 20 -24.10 -14.50 4.99
CA LEU A 20 -25.11 -13.49 5.29
C LEU A 20 -25.92 -13.11 4.05
N LEU A 21 -25.25 -12.83 2.93
CA LEU A 21 -25.89 -12.45 1.67
C LEU A 21 -26.57 -13.63 0.98
N LYS A 22 -26.16 -14.87 1.26
CA LYS A 22 -26.90 -16.05 0.82
C LYS A 22 -28.23 -16.19 1.56
N GLU A 23 -28.23 -16.00 2.88
CA GLU A 23 -29.44 -16.12 3.71
C GLU A 23 -30.33 -14.87 3.62
N SER A 24 -29.77 -13.70 3.34
CA SER A 24 -30.47 -12.43 3.18
C SER A 24 -29.99 -11.68 1.92
N PRO A 25 -30.38 -12.14 0.71
CA PRO A 25 -29.91 -11.56 -0.56
C PRO A 25 -30.27 -10.09 -0.79
N ASN A 26 -31.30 -9.61 -0.10
CA ASN A 26 -31.78 -8.23 -0.20
C ASN A 26 -31.38 -7.38 1.02
N LEU A 27 -30.40 -7.81 1.83
CA LEU A 27 -29.91 -7.02 2.95
C LEU A 27 -29.31 -5.71 2.43
N ASP A 28 -29.86 -4.61 2.90
CA ASP A 28 -29.54 -3.27 2.41
C ASP A 28 -28.39 -2.65 3.23
N PHE A 29 -27.22 -2.52 2.60
CA PHE A 29 -26.06 -1.78 3.12
C PHE A 29 -25.11 -1.41 1.98
N ASP A 30 -24.38 -0.30 2.11
CA ASP A 30 -23.58 0.22 0.99
C ASP A 30 -22.09 -0.13 1.06
N VAL A 31 -21.54 -0.21 2.28
CA VAL A 31 -20.10 -0.29 2.51
C VAL A 31 -19.73 -1.50 3.36
N PHE A 32 -18.69 -2.23 2.95
CA PHE A 32 -17.97 -3.18 3.80
C PHE A 32 -16.89 -2.45 4.61
N GLY A 33 -16.97 -2.52 5.93
CA GLY A 33 -15.96 -2.01 6.85
C GLY A 33 -14.98 -3.11 7.25
N LEU A 34 -13.70 -2.77 7.36
CA LEU A 34 -12.65 -3.66 7.83
C LEU A 34 -11.83 -2.97 8.92
N SER A 35 -11.68 -3.57 10.10
CA SER A 35 -10.62 -3.14 11.02
C SER A 35 -9.30 -3.78 10.57
N TYR A 36 -8.23 -3.00 10.51
CA TYR A 36 -6.92 -3.47 10.06
C TYR A 36 -5.79 -2.90 10.92
N TYR A 37 -5.14 -3.79 11.65
CA TYR A 37 -3.95 -3.53 12.43
C TYR A 37 -2.91 -4.58 12.03
N PRO A 38 -1.78 -4.18 11.43
CA PRO A 38 -0.90 -5.11 10.70
C PRO A 38 -0.24 -6.16 11.60
N MET A 39 -0.06 -5.88 12.89
CA MET A 39 0.47 -6.83 13.88
C MET A 39 -0.50 -7.98 14.22
N TRP A 40 -1.80 -7.88 13.87
CA TRP A 40 -2.80 -8.93 14.18
C TRP A 40 -3.58 -9.42 12.95
N HIS A 41 -3.85 -8.53 12.00
CA HIS A 41 -4.91 -8.70 11.01
C HIS A 41 -4.42 -9.22 9.66
N GLY A 42 -3.17 -9.70 9.58
CA GLY A 42 -2.56 -10.22 8.35
C GLY A 42 -1.79 -9.16 7.57
N THR A 43 -1.22 -9.56 6.43
CA THR A 43 -0.35 -8.70 5.63
C THR A 43 -1.11 -7.63 4.86
N MET A 44 -0.40 -6.58 4.41
CA MET A 44 -0.90 -5.53 3.51
C MET A 44 -1.46 -6.14 2.21
N GLU A 45 -0.74 -7.12 1.65
CA GLU A 45 -1.19 -7.89 0.49
C GLU A 45 -2.52 -8.61 0.75
N GLY A 46 -2.65 -9.26 1.91
CA GLY A 46 -3.90 -9.92 2.32
C GLY A 46 -5.06 -8.94 2.45
N LEU A 47 -4.80 -7.73 2.96
CA LEU A 47 -5.80 -6.67 3.05
C LEU A 47 -6.24 -6.22 1.66
N GLN A 48 -5.30 -5.93 0.77
CA GLN A 48 -5.62 -5.49 -0.59
C GLN A 48 -6.40 -6.53 -1.37
N TYR A 49 -5.99 -7.80 -1.29
CA TYR A 49 -6.74 -8.91 -1.86
C TYR A 49 -8.19 -8.92 -1.34
N ASN A 50 -8.38 -8.74 -0.04
CA ASN A 50 -9.71 -8.77 0.56
C ASN A 50 -10.57 -7.56 0.15
N LEU A 51 -10.00 -6.35 0.13
CA LEU A 51 -10.67 -5.14 -0.34
C LEU A 51 -11.12 -5.29 -1.81
N ASN A 52 -10.21 -5.72 -2.69
CA ASN A 52 -10.49 -5.93 -4.10
C ASN A 52 -11.54 -7.03 -4.29
N TYR A 53 -11.43 -8.14 -3.56
CA TYR A 53 -12.42 -9.22 -3.59
C TYR A 53 -13.82 -8.73 -3.23
N LEU A 54 -13.96 -7.98 -2.14
CA LEU A 54 -15.26 -7.47 -1.68
C LEU A 54 -15.85 -6.48 -2.70
N ALA A 55 -15.04 -5.54 -3.17
CA ALA A 55 -15.45 -4.50 -4.11
C ALA A 55 -15.90 -5.07 -5.46
N THR A 56 -15.17 -6.06 -5.99
CA THR A 56 -15.46 -6.69 -7.29
C THR A 56 -16.60 -7.72 -7.20
N THR A 57 -16.62 -8.56 -6.16
CA THR A 57 -17.60 -9.64 -6.01
C THR A 57 -19.01 -9.09 -5.74
N TYR A 58 -19.10 -8.07 -4.90
CA TYR A 58 -20.39 -7.54 -4.43
C TYR A 58 -20.74 -6.17 -5.03
N ASN A 59 -19.83 -5.56 -5.80
CA ASN A 59 -20.02 -4.25 -6.42
C ASN A 59 -20.43 -3.17 -5.40
N LYS A 60 -19.70 -3.12 -4.27
CA LYS A 60 -19.92 -2.20 -3.15
C LYS A 60 -18.62 -1.54 -2.73
N GLU A 61 -18.75 -0.40 -2.05
CA GLU A 61 -17.62 0.33 -1.50
C GLU A 61 -17.00 -0.42 -0.32
N VAL A 62 -15.72 -0.15 -0.08
CA VAL A 62 -14.93 -0.72 1.01
C VAL A 62 -14.19 0.38 1.77
N CYS A 63 -14.12 0.25 3.09
CA CYS A 63 -13.48 1.23 3.97
C CYS A 63 -12.73 0.53 5.09
N VAL A 64 -11.52 1.01 5.41
CA VAL A 64 -10.79 0.57 6.60
C VAL A 64 -11.27 1.40 7.79
N VAL A 65 -12.19 0.84 8.58
CA VAL A 65 -12.94 1.61 9.59
C VAL A 65 -12.22 1.78 10.91
N GLU A 66 -11.14 1.02 11.13
CA GLU A 66 -10.27 1.17 12.28
C GLU A 66 -8.85 0.76 11.88
N THR A 67 -7.89 1.63 12.14
CA THR A 67 -6.45 1.36 11.98
C THR A 67 -5.64 2.32 12.83
N ALA A 68 -4.44 1.93 13.22
CA ALA A 68 -3.44 2.77 13.86
C ALA A 68 -2.07 2.05 13.77
N TYR A 69 -1.00 2.77 14.06
CA TYR A 69 0.34 2.19 14.15
C TYR A 69 1.21 2.92 15.15
N ALA A 70 2.17 2.24 15.75
CA ALA A 70 2.98 2.82 16.80
C ALA A 70 4.02 3.81 16.26
N TRP A 71 4.13 4.96 16.93
CA TRP A 71 5.19 5.93 16.71
C TRP A 71 6.36 5.75 17.69
N THR A 72 6.20 4.89 18.71
CA THR A 72 7.22 4.51 19.69
C THR A 72 6.84 3.18 20.35
N THR A 73 7.81 2.46 20.94
CA THR A 73 7.55 1.31 21.84
C THR A 73 7.53 1.70 23.32
N GLU A 74 7.78 2.98 23.64
CA GLU A 74 7.70 3.49 25.00
C GLU A 74 6.24 3.53 25.49
N ASP A 75 6.10 3.48 26.81
CA ASP A 75 4.82 3.54 27.53
C ASP A 75 4.71 4.90 28.23
N GLY A 76 3.67 5.66 27.86
CA GLY A 76 3.43 7.01 28.33
C GLY A 76 2.74 7.10 29.68
N ASP A 77 2.02 6.07 30.13
CA ASP A 77 1.29 6.05 31.41
C ASP A 77 1.84 5.07 32.45
N GLY A 78 2.66 4.11 32.02
CA GLY A 78 3.36 3.14 32.87
C GLY A 78 2.57 1.86 33.18
N GLU A 79 1.41 1.67 32.56
CA GLU A 79 0.51 0.53 32.77
C GLU A 79 0.48 -0.46 31.58
N GLY A 80 1.21 -0.16 30.51
CA GLY A 80 1.46 -1.02 29.36
C GLY A 80 0.53 -0.78 28.17
N ASN A 81 1.11 -0.85 26.96
CA ASN A 81 0.43 -0.65 25.68
C ASN A 81 0.09 -1.96 24.97
N VAL A 82 -0.91 -1.92 24.07
CA VAL A 82 -1.25 -3.08 23.22
C VAL A 82 -0.22 -3.32 22.11
N PHE A 83 0.42 -2.27 21.62
CA PHE A 83 1.58 -2.38 20.74
C PHE A 83 2.82 -2.45 21.61
N ILE A 84 3.54 -3.57 21.52
CA ILE A 84 4.74 -3.84 22.32
C ILE A 84 5.96 -4.08 21.41
N SER A 85 7.15 -4.01 21.99
CA SER A 85 8.38 -4.30 21.24
C SER A 85 8.34 -5.70 20.63
N GLY A 86 8.64 -5.76 19.33
CA GLY A 86 8.53 -6.95 18.49
C GLY A 86 7.31 -6.93 17.56
N ASP A 87 6.26 -6.17 17.89
CA ASP A 87 5.11 -5.99 16.98
C ASP A 87 5.51 -5.21 15.72
N GLU A 88 6.53 -4.35 15.80
CA GLU A 88 7.11 -3.66 14.64
C GLU A 88 7.69 -4.64 13.60
N GLU A 89 8.19 -5.80 14.02
CA GLU A 89 8.69 -6.84 13.10
C GLU A 89 7.54 -7.52 12.35
N VAL A 90 6.41 -7.73 13.03
CA VAL A 90 5.20 -8.31 12.42
C VAL A 90 4.50 -7.28 11.52
N GLY A 91 4.44 -6.03 11.98
CA GLY A 91 3.81 -4.92 11.27
C GLY A 91 4.59 -4.50 10.02
N GLY A 92 5.90 -4.72 9.99
CA GLY A 92 6.77 -4.44 8.84
C GLY A 92 7.33 -3.03 8.79
N TYR A 93 7.03 -2.18 9.78
CA TYR A 93 7.50 -0.80 9.86
C TYR A 93 8.08 -0.52 11.25
N PRO A 94 9.19 0.20 11.38
CA PRO A 94 9.75 0.54 12.69
C PRO A 94 8.78 1.41 13.49
N ALA A 95 8.60 1.14 14.78
CA ALA A 95 7.79 1.95 15.70
C ALA A 95 8.43 3.32 15.95
N THR A 96 8.28 4.22 14.98
CA THR A 96 8.86 5.57 14.90
C THR A 96 7.85 6.48 14.21
N VAL A 97 7.99 7.80 14.33
CA VAL A 97 7.11 8.75 13.61
C VAL A 97 7.18 8.56 12.09
N GLU A 98 8.37 8.28 11.53
CA GLU A 98 8.55 8.01 10.10
C GLU A 98 7.89 6.68 9.71
N GLY A 99 8.11 5.60 10.46
CA GLY A 99 7.48 4.30 10.18
C GLY A 99 5.95 4.30 10.35
N GLN A 100 5.42 5.06 11.31
CA GLN A 100 3.97 5.28 11.45
C GLN A 100 3.40 5.97 10.21
N PHE A 101 4.08 6.99 9.68
CA PHE A 101 3.67 7.67 8.46
C PHE A 101 3.77 6.76 7.23
N GLU A 102 4.87 5.99 7.08
CA GLU A 102 5.09 5.06 5.98
C GLU A 102 4.00 3.98 5.92
N PHE A 103 3.67 3.35 7.04
CA PHE A 103 2.57 2.38 7.13
C PHE A 103 1.25 2.98 6.63
N MET A 104 0.88 4.15 7.15
CA MET A 104 -0.39 4.79 6.81
C MET A 104 -0.45 5.21 5.34
N ASN A 105 0.67 5.69 4.77
CA ASN A 105 0.76 6.05 3.36
C ASN A 105 0.64 4.83 2.42
N ASP A 106 1.16 3.67 2.84
CA ASP A 106 1.02 2.43 2.10
C ASP A 106 -0.40 1.87 2.19
N LEU A 107 -1.01 1.93 3.38
CA LEU A 107 -2.42 1.60 3.58
C LEU A 107 -3.34 2.47 2.70
N GLU A 108 -3.11 3.79 2.69
CA GLU A 108 -3.83 4.71 1.82
C GLU A 108 -3.66 4.35 0.35
N SER A 109 -2.45 3.99 -0.05
CA SER A 109 -2.17 3.59 -1.43
C SER A 109 -2.94 2.32 -1.81
N ILE A 110 -3.04 1.34 -0.92
CA ILE A 110 -3.87 0.14 -1.12
C ILE A 110 -5.35 0.50 -1.28
N ILE A 111 -5.87 1.40 -0.45
CA ILE A 111 -7.29 1.80 -0.49
C ILE A 111 -7.60 2.54 -1.79
N LEU A 112 -6.75 3.48 -2.21
CA LEU A 112 -6.91 4.22 -3.46
C LEU A 112 -6.80 3.32 -4.70
N ASN A 113 -6.21 2.14 -4.55
CA ASN A 113 -6.00 1.15 -5.59
C ASN A 113 -7.11 0.10 -5.67
N VAL A 114 -8.18 0.24 -4.88
CA VAL A 114 -9.34 -0.65 -5.00
C VAL A 114 -10.05 -0.37 -6.33
N PRO A 115 -10.36 -1.40 -7.15
CA PRO A 115 -10.97 -1.23 -8.46
C PRO A 115 -12.25 -0.38 -8.47
N ASP A 116 -12.49 0.30 -9.59
CA ASP A 116 -13.64 1.19 -9.82
C ASP A 116 -13.77 2.34 -8.79
N ASP A 117 -12.66 2.80 -8.21
CA ASP A 117 -12.62 3.85 -7.18
C ASP A 117 -13.47 3.51 -5.92
N LYS A 118 -13.67 2.22 -5.62
CA LYS A 118 -14.54 1.75 -4.51
C LYS A 118 -13.89 1.78 -3.13
N GLY A 119 -12.59 2.02 -3.04
CA GLY A 119 -11.90 2.21 -1.77
C GLY A 119 -12.06 3.65 -1.30
N ILE A 120 -12.94 3.86 -0.32
CA ILE A 120 -13.42 5.21 0.03
C ILE A 120 -12.64 5.89 1.16
N GLY A 121 -11.65 5.22 1.75
CA GLY A 121 -10.76 5.78 2.75
C GLY A 121 -10.62 4.92 4.01
N TYR A 122 -10.08 5.55 5.05
CA TYR A 122 -9.87 4.93 6.35
C TYR A 122 -10.29 5.85 7.51
N PHE A 123 -10.44 5.27 8.70
CA PHE A 123 -10.58 5.98 9.96
C PHE A 123 -9.43 5.58 10.91
N TYR A 124 -8.66 6.58 11.33
CA TYR A 124 -7.62 6.39 12.34
C TYR A 124 -8.27 6.22 13.72
N TRP A 125 -7.97 5.12 14.41
CA TRP A 125 -8.57 4.83 15.71
C TRP A 125 -7.77 5.49 16.84
N GLU A 126 -8.48 6.31 17.62
CA GLU A 126 -7.96 7.00 18.81
C GLU A 126 -6.63 7.76 18.59
N PRO A 127 -6.57 8.72 17.64
CA PRO A 127 -5.33 9.41 17.29
C PRO A 127 -4.80 10.33 18.40
N GLU A 128 -5.60 10.63 19.43
CA GLU A 128 -5.24 11.58 20.49
C GLU A 128 -5.39 11.01 21.90
N TRP A 129 -5.53 9.70 22.04
CA TRP A 129 -5.61 9.05 23.36
C TRP A 129 -4.23 9.00 24.03
N ILE A 130 -3.73 10.17 24.39
CA ILE A 130 -2.45 10.40 25.07
C ILE A 130 -2.59 10.11 26.58
N PRO A 131 -1.48 9.91 27.32
CA PRO A 131 -1.55 9.59 28.74
C PRO A 131 -2.05 10.80 29.55
N VAL A 132 -3.25 10.68 30.12
CA VAL A 132 -3.85 11.69 31.01
C VAL A 132 -4.44 11.01 32.24
N GLU A 133 -4.43 11.70 33.37
CA GLU A 133 -4.99 11.18 34.63
C GLU A 133 -6.46 10.79 34.45
N GLY A 134 -6.78 9.52 34.69
CA GLY A 134 -8.13 8.98 34.54
C GLY A 134 -8.60 8.76 33.10
N GLY A 135 -7.73 8.97 32.10
CA GLY A 135 -7.99 8.72 30.68
C GLY A 135 -7.85 7.24 30.31
N THR A 136 -8.55 6.36 30.99
CA THR A 136 -8.39 4.90 30.87
C THR A 136 -9.51 4.26 30.04
N TYR A 137 -9.26 3.11 29.40
CA TYR A 137 -10.26 2.44 28.53
C TYR A 137 -11.50 1.96 29.28
N ALA A 138 -11.38 1.82 30.60
CA ALA A 138 -12.48 1.47 31.49
C ALA A 138 -12.36 2.24 32.80
N THR A 139 -13.45 2.29 33.56
CA THR A 139 -13.41 2.64 34.99
C THR A 139 -13.40 1.36 35.82
N SER A 140 -13.03 1.45 37.11
CA SER A 140 -13.13 0.29 38.02
C SER A 140 -14.56 -0.29 38.09
N ALA A 141 -15.58 0.55 37.91
CA ALA A 141 -16.97 0.09 37.83
C ALA A 141 -17.25 -0.71 36.53
N GLY A 142 -16.66 -0.28 35.40
CA GLY A 142 -16.74 -0.99 34.13
C GLY A 142 -16.05 -2.36 34.16
N VAL A 143 -14.84 -2.42 34.74
CA VAL A 143 -14.10 -3.67 35.00
C VAL A 143 -14.92 -4.61 35.86
N ALA A 144 -15.47 -4.13 36.97
CA ALA A 144 -16.33 -4.93 37.84
C ALA A 144 -17.60 -5.41 37.13
N TYR A 145 -18.23 -4.58 36.31
CA TYR A 145 -19.42 -4.95 35.53
C TYR A 145 -19.14 -6.09 34.54
N LYS A 146 -17.95 -6.11 33.94
CA LYS A 146 -17.49 -7.18 33.03
C LYS A 146 -16.96 -8.42 33.75
N ASN A 147 -16.89 -8.41 35.08
CA ASN A 147 -16.18 -9.41 35.90
C ASN A 147 -14.72 -9.61 35.47
N ASP A 148 -14.06 -8.53 35.07
CA ASP A 148 -12.65 -8.54 34.68
C ASP A 148 -11.74 -8.20 35.88
N THR A 149 -10.45 -8.51 35.76
CA THR A 149 -9.42 -8.30 36.80
C THR A 149 -8.31 -7.34 36.37
N VAL A 150 -8.40 -6.81 35.15
CA VAL A 150 -7.50 -5.81 34.59
C VAL A 150 -7.50 -4.50 35.37
N THR A 151 -6.32 -3.92 35.55
CA THR A 151 -6.19 -2.52 35.98
C THR A 151 -6.65 -1.63 34.82
N PRO A 152 -7.58 -0.68 35.02
CA PRO A 152 -7.90 0.26 33.97
C PRO A 152 -6.70 1.19 33.70
N SER A 153 -6.28 1.25 32.44
CA SER A 153 -5.14 2.03 31.95
C SER A 153 -5.46 2.68 30.61
N ASN A 154 -4.58 3.51 30.08
CA ASN A 154 -4.50 3.75 28.65
C ASN A 154 -3.59 2.67 28.06
N THR A 155 -4.03 2.02 26.99
CA THR A 155 -3.24 0.96 26.34
C THR A 155 -2.88 1.34 24.91
N TRP A 156 -3.03 2.62 24.54
CA TRP A 156 -3.00 3.10 23.17
C TRP A 156 -2.10 4.32 22.94
N ASP A 157 -1.50 4.87 23.99
CA ASP A 157 -0.80 6.16 23.89
C ASP A 157 0.37 6.16 22.90
N ASN A 158 0.99 5.00 22.67
CA ASN A 158 2.10 4.87 21.73
C ASN A 158 1.69 4.73 20.25
N MET A 159 0.39 4.68 19.93
CA MET A 159 -0.16 4.64 18.57
C MET A 159 -0.92 5.91 18.18
N THR A 160 -0.78 6.97 18.96
CA THR A 160 -1.41 8.27 18.68
C THR A 160 -0.69 9.05 17.58
N LEU A 161 -1.31 10.12 17.07
CA LEU A 161 -0.69 11.12 16.19
C LEU A 161 -0.16 12.34 16.98
N PHE A 162 -0.08 12.21 18.30
CA PHE A 162 0.42 13.23 19.23
C PHE A 162 1.42 12.58 20.19
N ASN A 163 2.49 13.28 20.56
CA ASN A 163 3.38 12.76 21.59
C ASN A 163 2.72 12.78 22.98
N PHE A 164 3.37 12.18 23.98
CA PHE A 164 2.86 12.11 25.35
C PHE A 164 2.60 13.48 26.01
N GLN A 165 3.14 14.58 25.46
CA GLN A 165 2.87 15.94 25.95
C GLN A 165 1.73 16.64 25.19
N GLY A 166 1.05 15.94 24.27
CA GLY A 166 -0.05 16.47 23.47
C GLY A 166 0.38 17.36 22.30
N ASN A 167 1.63 17.27 21.84
CA ASN A 167 2.06 17.95 20.62
C ASN A 167 1.85 17.03 19.41
N ALA A 168 1.29 17.56 18.32
CA ALA A 168 1.13 16.79 17.09
C ALA A 168 2.48 16.29 16.57
N LEU A 169 2.52 15.03 16.16
CA LEU A 169 3.64 14.41 15.46
C LEU A 169 3.60 14.79 13.98
N ASP A 170 4.75 14.74 13.29
CA ASP A 170 4.80 14.99 11.84
C ASP A 170 3.95 13.98 11.05
N SER A 171 3.74 12.78 11.60
CA SER A 171 2.87 11.75 11.05
C SER A 171 1.39 12.15 11.01
N ILE A 172 0.95 13.21 11.70
CA ILE A 172 -0.44 13.70 11.60
C ILE A 172 -0.83 14.08 10.16
N LYS A 173 0.16 14.32 9.30
CA LYS A 173 -0.03 14.56 7.86
C LYS A 173 -0.76 13.43 7.14
N VAL A 174 -0.83 12.22 7.70
CA VAL A 174 -1.64 11.11 7.14
C VAL A 174 -3.12 11.49 6.98
N LEU A 175 -3.62 12.43 7.79
CA LEU A 175 -5.00 12.92 7.72
C LEU A 175 -5.22 13.95 6.60
N ASN A 176 -4.17 14.40 5.93
CA ASN A 176 -4.31 15.27 4.76
C ASN A 176 -4.87 14.48 3.58
N LYS A 177 -5.48 15.20 2.63
CA LYS A 177 -5.84 14.59 1.35
C LYS A 177 -4.57 14.04 0.68
N PRO A 178 -4.58 12.80 0.15
CA PRO A 178 -3.46 12.25 -0.59
C PRO A 178 -3.08 13.16 -1.76
N CYS A 179 -1.79 13.25 -2.03
CA CYS A 179 -1.35 13.79 -3.31
C CYS A 179 -1.82 12.88 -4.45
N GLU A 180 -2.28 13.47 -5.55
CA GLU A 180 -2.71 12.73 -6.72
C GLU A 180 -1.55 11.90 -7.29
N ASN A 181 -1.87 10.73 -7.85
CA ASN A 181 -0.90 9.95 -8.60
C ASN A 181 -0.52 10.75 -9.86
N LEU A 182 0.75 11.10 -10.00
CA LEU A 182 1.25 11.88 -11.13
C LEU A 182 1.33 11.05 -12.42
N LEU A 183 1.25 9.72 -12.30
CA LEU A 183 1.23 8.81 -13.43
C LEU A 183 -0.17 8.72 -14.05
N THR A 184 -0.19 8.46 -15.35
CA THR A 184 -1.39 8.18 -16.14
C THR A 184 -1.23 6.80 -16.76
N ASN A 185 -2.34 6.12 -17.05
CA ASN A 185 -2.31 4.75 -17.57
C ASN A 185 -1.50 3.83 -16.63
N ILE A 186 -1.89 3.85 -15.36
CA ILE A 186 -1.11 3.29 -14.26
C ILE A 186 -1.17 1.77 -14.23
N SER A 187 -2.29 1.19 -14.65
CA SER A 187 -2.50 -0.26 -14.83
C SER A 187 -2.45 -0.70 -16.29
N PHE A 188 -1.90 0.12 -17.18
CA PHE A 188 -1.69 -0.24 -18.60
C PHE A 188 -2.96 -0.64 -19.40
N GLU A 189 -4.15 -0.35 -18.88
CA GLU A 189 -5.45 -0.62 -19.53
C GLU A 189 -5.67 0.15 -20.83
N GLN A 190 -5.02 1.31 -21.00
CA GLN A 190 -5.18 2.09 -22.22
C GLN A 190 -4.54 1.37 -23.41
N ASN A 191 -5.25 1.38 -24.53
CA ASN A 191 -4.88 0.77 -25.81
C ASN A 191 -4.96 -0.75 -25.88
N GLY A 192 -5.28 -1.45 -24.78
CA GLY A 192 -5.35 -2.91 -24.75
C GLY A 192 -4.00 -3.54 -25.09
N ILE A 193 -3.94 -4.54 -25.98
CA ILE A 193 -2.68 -5.16 -26.44
C ILE A 193 -1.95 -4.21 -27.40
N THR A 194 -0.77 -3.72 -27.00
CA THR A 194 0.04 -2.76 -27.76
C THR A 194 1.52 -2.85 -27.39
N THR A 195 2.42 -2.44 -28.30
CA THR A 195 3.85 -2.22 -28.03
C THR A 195 4.16 -0.75 -27.70
N SER A 196 3.14 0.11 -27.73
CA SER A 196 3.24 1.56 -27.49
C SER A 196 2.18 1.98 -26.48
N SER A 197 2.41 1.66 -25.21
CA SER A 197 1.48 1.97 -24.12
C SER A 197 1.38 3.48 -23.89
N SER A 198 0.18 4.05 -24.02
CA SER A 198 -0.03 5.49 -23.88
C SER A 198 0.49 6.02 -22.55
N GLY A 199 1.17 7.16 -22.62
CA GLY A 199 1.76 7.80 -21.47
C GLY A 199 3.17 7.32 -21.17
N TRP A 200 3.52 6.06 -21.38
CA TRP A 200 4.85 5.55 -21.02
C TRP A 200 5.84 5.66 -22.17
N ASN A 201 7.11 5.95 -21.85
CA ASN A 201 8.20 5.83 -22.80
C ASN A 201 8.75 4.41 -22.72
N VAL A 202 9.19 3.88 -23.87
CA VAL A 202 9.85 2.58 -23.98
C VAL A 202 11.23 2.79 -24.57
N TRP A 203 12.22 2.09 -24.02
CA TRP A 203 13.55 1.96 -24.60
C TRP A 203 13.92 0.49 -24.68
N THR A 204 14.52 0.08 -25.80
CA THR A 204 15.07 -1.27 -26.01
C THR A 204 16.48 -1.15 -26.57
N SER A 205 17.37 -2.07 -26.22
CA SER A 205 18.74 -2.11 -26.75
C SER A 205 18.77 -2.47 -28.24
N ASP A 206 17.81 -3.28 -28.70
CA ASP A 206 17.55 -3.52 -30.12
C ASP A 206 16.33 -2.70 -30.56
N SER A 207 16.58 -1.55 -31.17
CA SER A 207 15.52 -0.65 -31.66
C SER A 207 14.68 -1.24 -32.81
N SER A 208 15.08 -2.39 -33.36
CA SER A 208 14.29 -3.10 -34.38
C SER A 208 13.30 -4.10 -33.78
N ASP A 209 13.47 -4.45 -32.49
CA ASP A 209 12.52 -5.28 -31.77
C ASP A 209 11.50 -4.42 -31.02
N GLU A 210 10.29 -4.40 -31.56
CA GLU A 210 9.16 -3.68 -30.96
C GLU A 210 8.37 -4.55 -29.98
N ASN A 211 8.62 -5.86 -29.89
CA ASN A 211 7.78 -6.77 -29.12
C ASN A 211 8.32 -7.08 -27.72
N THR A 212 9.59 -6.80 -27.44
CA THR A 212 10.23 -7.04 -26.13
C THR A 212 9.42 -6.42 -24.98
N VAL A 213 8.87 -5.22 -25.19
CA VAL A 213 8.01 -4.51 -24.24
C VAL A 213 6.63 -4.32 -24.86
N ARG A 214 5.61 -4.91 -24.23
CA ARG A 214 4.23 -4.88 -24.74
C ARG A 214 3.23 -5.02 -23.62
N THR A 215 1.99 -4.61 -23.86
CA THR A 215 0.86 -4.93 -22.99
C THR A 215 0.18 -6.22 -23.42
N GLU A 216 -0.20 -7.06 -22.46
CA GLU A 216 -0.85 -8.36 -22.70
C GLU A 216 -2.12 -8.48 -21.88
N TYR A 217 -3.13 -9.14 -22.44
CA TYR A 217 -4.39 -9.43 -21.75
C TYR A 217 -4.24 -10.60 -20.75
N GLY A 218 -4.91 -10.49 -19.60
CA GLY A 218 -5.04 -11.54 -18.59
C GLY A 218 -3.84 -11.65 -17.64
N ASP A 219 -4.07 -12.28 -16.48
CA ASP A 219 -3.11 -12.35 -15.36
C ASP A 219 -2.60 -10.97 -14.91
N ALA A 220 -3.41 -9.91 -15.13
CA ALA A 220 -3.17 -8.56 -14.65
C ALA A 220 -3.42 -8.47 -13.13
N TYR A 221 -2.75 -7.53 -12.49
CA TYR A 221 -2.97 -7.21 -11.09
C TYR A 221 -4.23 -6.35 -10.91
N ASP A 222 -4.37 -5.32 -11.73
CA ASP A 222 -5.52 -4.41 -11.79
C ASP A 222 -6.05 -4.37 -13.24
N GLY A 223 -7.37 -4.45 -13.41
CA GLY A 223 -7.98 -4.46 -14.75
C GLY A 223 -7.74 -5.75 -15.55
N ASP A 224 -7.69 -5.61 -16.87
CA ASP A 224 -7.63 -6.70 -17.83
C ASP A 224 -6.24 -6.86 -18.50
N TYR A 225 -5.38 -5.85 -18.40
CA TYR A 225 -4.10 -5.76 -19.11
C TYR A 225 -2.95 -5.51 -18.14
N LYS A 226 -1.76 -5.96 -18.54
CA LYS A 226 -0.50 -5.70 -17.83
C LYS A 226 0.59 -5.39 -18.83
N LEU A 227 1.64 -4.68 -18.43
CA LEU A 227 2.85 -4.58 -19.24
C LEU A 227 3.73 -5.80 -19.01
N THR A 228 4.36 -6.30 -20.07
CA THR A 228 5.23 -7.47 -20.08
C THR A 228 6.55 -7.13 -20.75
N PHE A 229 7.64 -7.49 -20.07
CA PHE A 229 8.98 -7.64 -20.63
C PHE A 229 9.20 -9.12 -20.93
N TRP A 230 9.40 -9.47 -22.21
CA TRP A 230 9.74 -10.84 -22.61
C TRP A 230 10.20 -10.88 -24.07
N ASP A 231 11.21 -11.71 -24.35
CA ASP A 231 11.71 -11.98 -25.70
C ASP A 231 12.21 -13.43 -25.81
N ASP A 232 12.27 -13.97 -27.03
CA ASP A 232 12.85 -15.30 -27.30
C ASP A 232 14.39 -15.27 -27.39
N LYS A 233 14.97 -14.07 -27.33
CA LYS A 233 16.41 -13.78 -27.25
C LYS A 233 16.77 -13.00 -25.98
N GLU A 234 18.06 -12.82 -25.78
CA GLU A 234 18.60 -11.91 -24.76
C GLU A 234 18.10 -10.48 -25.03
N TYR A 235 17.68 -9.76 -23.98
CA TYR A 235 17.16 -8.41 -24.14
C TYR A 235 17.62 -7.47 -23.02
N SER A 236 17.63 -6.18 -23.35
CA SER A 236 17.68 -5.10 -22.37
C SER A 236 16.65 -4.04 -22.73
N CYS A 237 15.83 -3.64 -21.77
CA CYS A 237 14.74 -2.71 -21.99
C CYS A 237 14.42 -1.88 -20.75
N SER A 238 13.68 -0.79 -20.96
CA SER A 238 13.12 0.06 -19.91
C SER A 238 11.74 0.56 -20.31
N VAL A 239 10.84 0.62 -19.33
CA VAL A 239 9.61 1.44 -19.40
C VAL A 239 9.74 2.56 -18.39
N TYR A 240 9.49 3.81 -18.81
CA TYR A 240 9.81 4.96 -17.97
C TYR A 240 8.96 6.20 -18.25
N LYS A 241 9.06 7.16 -17.33
CA LYS A 241 8.44 8.49 -17.40
C LYS A 241 9.47 9.55 -17.06
N THR A 242 9.45 10.66 -17.79
CA THR A 242 10.31 11.81 -17.54
C THR A 242 9.46 13.04 -17.27
N TYR A 243 9.82 13.79 -16.23
CA TYR A 243 9.25 15.07 -15.86
C TYR A 243 10.33 16.15 -15.94
N THR A 244 10.00 17.29 -16.55
CA THR A 244 10.90 18.44 -16.71
C THR A 244 10.47 19.69 -15.96
N ASN A 245 9.33 19.62 -15.24
CA ASN A 245 8.78 20.72 -14.44
C ASN A 245 7.97 20.17 -13.25
N ILE A 246 8.49 19.13 -12.59
CA ILE A 246 7.87 18.56 -11.40
C ILE A 246 8.19 19.48 -10.19
N PRO A 247 7.25 19.74 -9.27
CA PRO A 247 7.55 20.51 -8.07
C PRO A 247 8.66 19.84 -7.25
N ASN A 248 9.57 20.63 -6.66
CA ASN A 248 10.49 20.08 -5.68
C ASN A 248 9.72 19.53 -4.47
N GLY A 249 10.31 18.51 -3.85
CA GLY A 249 9.71 17.77 -2.74
C GLY A 249 10.15 16.32 -2.74
N THR A 250 9.58 15.56 -1.82
CA THR A 250 9.90 14.14 -1.63
C THR A 250 8.80 13.30 -2.27
N TYR A 251 9.20 12.32 -3.08
CA TYR A 251 8.27 11.44 -3.80
C TYR A 251 8.53 9.97 -3.49
N LYS A 252 7.47 9.17 -3.55
CA LYS A 252 7.53 7.69 -3.58
C LYS A 252 7.10 7.20 -4.95
N PHE A 253 7.92 6.35 -5.56
CA PHE A 253 7.57 5.61 -6.78
C PHE A 253 7.36 4.14 -6.42
N SER A 254 6.29 3.52 -6.90
CA SER A 254 6.02 2.09 -6.70
C SER A 254 5.34 1.47 -7.91
N ILE A 255 5.47 0.15 -8.06
CA ILE A 255 4.79 -0.63 -9.10
C ILE A 255 4.59 -2.06 -8.61
N TRP A 256 3.51 -2.71 -9.05
CA TRP A 256 3.33 -4.14 -8.88
C TRP A 256 4.13 -4.87 -9.96
N ALA A 257 4.86 -5.90 -9.55
CA ALA A 257 5.64 -6.74 -10.44
C ALA A 257 5.43 -8.23 -10.15
N LYS A 258 5.46 -9.02 -11.22
CA LYS A 258 5.45 -10.49 -11.18
C LYS A 258 6.49 -10.98 -12.17
N THR A 259 7.44 -11.79 -11.73
CA THR A 259 8.60 -12.16 -12.55
C THR A 259 9.01 -13.62 -12.32
N ASN A 260 9.68 -14.22 -13.31
CA ASN A 260 10.40 -15.48 -13.07
C ASN A 260 11.72 -15.29 -12.31
N GLY A 261 12.15 -14.01 -12.16
CA GLY A 261 13.34 -13.50 -11.48
C GLY A 261 14.65 -14.20 -11.80
N LYS A 262 14.82 -14.53 -13.08
CA LYS A 262 16.08 -15.05 -13.65
C LYS A 262 16.88 -13.99 -14.40
N GLN A 263 16.38 -12.76 -14.43
CA GLN A 263 17.05 -11.62 -15.06
C GLN A 263 18.39 -11.32 -14.39
N ASP A 264 19.39 -10.94 -15.18
CA ASP A 264 20.67 -10.43 -14.68
C ASP A 264 20.47 -9.12 -13.91
N VAL A 265 19.53 -8.28 -14.39
CA VAL A 265 19.08 -7.06 -13.73
C VAL A 265 17.57 -6.94 -13.88
N LEU A 266 16.87 -6.67 -12.78
CA LEU A 266 15.48 -6.22 -12.79
C LEU A 266 15.28 -5.27 -11.60
N GLN A 267 15.00 -4.01 -11.87
CA GLN A 267 14.95 -2.98 -10.83
C GLN A 267 14.01 -1.82 -11.19
N LEU A 268 13.41 -1.21 -10.17
CA LEU A 268 12.96 0.19 -10.28
C LEU A 268 14.18 1.09 -10.26
N TYR A 269 14.06 2.26 -10.90
CA TYR A 269 15.05 3.31 -10.78
C TYR A 269 14.41 4.69 -10.71
N ALA A 270 15.14 5.63 -10.10
CA ALA A 270 14.86 7.06 -10.12
C ALA A 270 16.14 7.85 -10.37
N LYS A 271 16.17 8.71 -11.39
CA LYS A 271 17.34 9.53 -11.75
C LYS A 271 16.95 10.92 -12.22
N ASN A 272 17.96 11.74 -12.51
CA ASN A 272 17.78 13.12 -12.97
C ASN A 272 16.95 13.99 -12.01
N TYR A 273 16.94 13.70 -10.71
CA TYR A 273 16.14 14.45 -9.72
C TYR A 273 16.95 15.43 -8.86
N GLY A 274 18.24 15.58 -9.19
CA GLY A 274 19.21 16.42 -8.49
C GLY A 274 20.09 15.65 -7.51
N GLY A 275 19.76 14.39 -7.21
CA GLY A 275 20.63 13.43 -6.52
C GLY A 275 21.29 12.42 -7.45
N SER A 276 22.03 11.48 -6.86
CA SER A 276 22.51 10.26 -7.54
C SER A 276 21.34 9.34 -7.91
N GLU A 277 21.52 8.45 -8.88
CA GLU A 277 20.50 7.44 -9.20
C GLU A 277 20.17 6.59 -7.97
N LEU A 278 18.88 6.32 -7.76
CA LEU A 278 18.36 5.36 -6.79
C LEU A 278 17.81 4.17 -7.55
N ASP A 279 17.93 2.99 -6.95
CA ASP A 279 17.37 1.76 -7.46
C ASP A 279 16.83 0.89 -6.32
N THR A 280 15.83 0.08 -6.68
CA THR A 280 15.30 -1.00 -5.83
C THR A 280 15.21 -2.24 -6.69
N THR A 281 15.94 -3.30 -6.34
CA THR A 281 15.85 -4.60 -7.00
C THR A 281 14.44 -5.17 -6.88
N ILE A 282 13.91 -5.66 -8.01
CA ILE A 282 12.67 -6.45 -8.04
C ILE A 282 13.09 -7.91 -7.90
N GLU A 283 13.03 -8.40 -6.66
CA GLU A 283 13.38 -9.79 -6.34
C GLU A 283 12.25 -10.76 -6.77
N THR A 284 12.57 -12.04 -6.99
CA THR A 284 11.54 -13.08 -7.13
C THR A 284 10.73 -13.16 -5.85
N SER A 285 9.41 -13.07 -5.98
CA SER A 285 8.49 -13.61 -4.99
C SER A 285 7.52 -14.54 -5.73
N ASP A 286 7.36 -15.74 -5.19
CA ASP A 286 6.64 -16.90 -5.73
C ASP A 286 5.41 -16.55 -6.60
N ILE A 287 5.35 -16.94 -7.89
CA ILE A 287 4.20 -16.97 -8.86
C ILE A 287 3.00 -15.98 -8.71
N ASN A 288 3.15 -14.90 -7.95
CA ASN A 288 2.14 -13.92 -7.56
C ASN A 288 2.72 -12.51 -7.73
N TRP A 289 1.84 -11.51 -7.72
CA TRP A 289 2.18 -10.10 -7.84
C TRP A 289 2.68 -9.55 -6.51
N ASN A 290 3.72 -8.71 -6.53
CA ASN A 290 4.27 -8.03 -5.35
C ASN A 290 4.50 -6.56 -5.65
N ILE A 291 4.35 -5.70 -4.64
CA ILE A 291 4.68 -4.28 -4.77
C ILE A 291 6.15 -4.04 -4.47
N PHE A 292 6.77 -3.17 -5.25
CA PHE A 292 8.14 -2.70 -5.06
C PHE A 292 8.17 -1.19 -5.15
N SER A 293 9.03 -0.54 -4.37
CA SER A 293 9.07 0.93 -4.29
C SER A 293 10.47 1.51 -4.13
N ILE A 294 10.59 2.78 -4.50
CA ILE A 294 11.64 3.71 -4.07
C ILE A 294 10.94 4.73 -3.19
N ASP A 295 11.12 4.63 -1.87
CA ASP A 295 10.29 5.34 -0.90
C ASP A 295 10.64 6.82 -0.73
N LYS A 296 11.87 7.23 -1.09
CA LYS A 296 12.38 8.57 -0.81
C LYS A 296 13.18 9.18 -1.95
N ILE A 297 12.48 9.77 -2.92
CA ILE A 297 13.06 10.51 -4.04
C ILE A 297 12.98 12.02 -3.75
N VAL A 298 14.09 12.62 -3.32
CA VAL A 298 14.15 14.05 -2.96
C VAL A 298 14.45 14.92 -4.19
N VAL A 299 13.41 15.35 -4.90
CA VAL A 299 13.53 16.18 -6.11
C VAL A 299 13.94 17.61 -5.73
N THR A 300 15.06 18.07 -6.28
CA THR A 300 15.65 19.40 -5.97
C THR A 300 15.86 20.29 -7.19
N ASN A 301 15.76 19.74 -8.40
CA ASN A 301 16.09 20.43 -9.65
C ASN A 301 14.91 20.50 -10.64
N HIS A 302 13.67 20.29 -10.17
CA HIS A 302 12.44 20.29 -10.97
C HIS A 302 12.35 19.25 -12.09
N THR A 303 13.26 18.26 -12.10
CA THR A 303 13.24 17.16 -13.07
C THR A 303 13.17 15.82 -12.34
N LEU A 304 12.69 14.78 -13.01
CA LEU A 304 12.66 13.42 -12.47
C LEU A 304 12.48 12.44 -13.62
N GLU A 305 13.25 11.36 -13.66
CA GLU A 305 12.94 10.17 -14.43
C GLU A 305 12.76 8.99 -13.49
N ILE A 306 11.67 8.25 -13.66
CA ILE A 306 11.39 6.99 -12.97
C ILE A 306 11.09 5.92 -14.00
N GLY A 307 11.39 4.67 -13.68
CA GLY A 307 11.07 3.56 -14.55
C GLY A 307 11.44 2.20 -13.97
N VAL A 308 11.20 1.17 -14.77
CA VAL A 308 11.66 -0.20 -14.52
C VAL A 308 12.61 -0.59 -15.63
N TYR A 309 13.78 -1.08 -15.26
CA TYR A 309 14.84 -1.50 -16.18
C TYR A 309 15.10 -3.00 -16.03
N SER A 310 15.38 -3.66 -17.15
CA SER A 310 15.76 -5.07 -17.16
C SER A 310 16.90 -5.38 -18.13
N VAL A 311 17.76 -6.32 -17.70
CA VAL A 311 18.70 -7.08 -18.55
C VAL A 311 18.41 -8.55 -18.29
N ALA A 312 18.12 -9.30 -19.34
CA ALA A 312 17.57 -10.63 -19.20
C ALA A 312 18.05 -11.58 -20.30
N GLY A 313 18.13 -12.87 -19.94
CA GLY A 313 18.34 -13.93 -20.90
C GLY A 313 17.09 -14.22 -21.73
N ALA A 314 17.27 -15.04 -22.76
CA ALA A 314 16.17 -15.52 -23.59
C ALA A 314 15.07 -16.20 -22.77
N ASN A 315 13.82 -15.81 -23.02
CA ASN A 315 12.59 -16.29 -22.39
C ASN A 315 12.35 -15.87 -20.93
N ASP A 316 13.23 -15.07 -20.34
CA ASP A 316 12.96 -14.50 -19.01
C ASP A 316 11.91 -13.41 -19.11
N TRP A 317 11.03 -13.32 -18.11
CA TRP A 317 9.88 -12.43 -18.16
C TRP A 317 9.63 -11.69 -16.85
N CYS A 318 9.16 -10.47 -17.00
CA CYS A 318 8.61 -9.65 -15.93
C CYS A 318 7.30 -9.03 -16.41
N ASN A 319 6.27 -9.08 -15.57
CA ASN A 319 5.02 -8.37 -15.75
C ASN A 319 4.96 -7.22 -14.74
N LEU A 320 4.45 -6.08 -15.19
CA LEU A 320 4.35 -4.85 -14.44
C LEU A 320 2.92 -4.32 -14.52
N ASP A 321 2.43 -3.81 -13.39
CA ASP A 321 1.08 -3.28 -13.29
C ASP A 321 0.96 -2.25 -12.16
N LEU A 322 -0.10 -1.45 -12.20
CA LEU A 322 -0.50 -0.47 -11.19
C LEU A 322 0.65 0.36 -10.58
N ALA A 323 1.23 1.23 -11.41
CA ALA A 323 2.31 2.13 -11.02
C ALA A 323 1.81 3.38 -10.29
N MET A 324 2.54 3.83 -9.25
CA MET A 324 2.23 5.06 -8.52
C MET A 324 3.46 5.96 -8.35
N LEU A 325 3.30 7.25 -8.64
CA LEU A 325 4.24 8.30 -8.26
C LEU A 325 3.48 9.39 -7.50
N ARG A 326 3.75 9.54 -6.21
CA ARG A 326 3.10 10.55 -5.36
C ARG A 326 4.14 11.37 -4.61
N LYS A 327 3.81 12.63 -4.37
CA LYS A 327 4.52 13.49 -3.42
C LYS A 327 4.09 13.10 -2.00
N ILE A 328 5.03 13.02 -1.05
CA ILE A 328 4.79 12.46 0.29
C ILE A 328 5.15 13.41 1.45
N ASP A 329 5.45 14.70 1.18
CA ASP A 329 5.87 15.68 2.19
C ASP A 329 4.99 16.92 2.36
#